data_AF-A0A966UN78-F1
#
_entry.id   AF-A0A966UN78-F1
#
_cell.length_a   1.000
_cell.length_b   1.000
_cell.length_c   1.000
_cell.angle_alpha   90.00
_cell.angle_beta   90.00
_cell.angle_gamma   90.00
#
_symmetry.space_group_name_H-M   'P 1'
#
loop_
_entity.id
_entity.type
_entity.pdbx_description
1 polymer ?
#
loop_
_entity_poly.entity_id
_entity_poly.type
_entity_poly.pdbx_seq_one_letter_code
_entity_poly.pdbx_strand_id
1 'polypeptide(L)'
;MRERGAMPYAYTADIGQPDETDLESIPQRAKTYGAVEAKLVDCRELLVQEGLTALQCGAFHITTAGKTYFNTTPLGRAVTGTLLVREMKHDGVDIWGDGSTFKGNDIERFYRYGLLANPNLRIYKPWLDVDFVREMGGRAEMSAFLTAKKLPYRDSAQKAYSTDANIWGATHEAKSLEELSTSMHIVAPI
;
A
#
# COMPACT_ATOMS: atom_id res chain seq x y z
N MET A 1 1.04 0.48 17.32
CA MET A 1 0.62 -0.92 17.54
C MET A 1 1.42 -1.59 18.65
N ARG A 2 2.73 -1.86 18.48
CA ARG A 2 3.55 -2.55 19.50
C ARG A 2 3.49 -1.91 20.90
N GLU A 3 3.71 -0.60 21.00
CA GLU A 3 3.67 0.12 22.29
C GLU A 3 2.30 0.10 22.98
N ARG A 4 1.24 -0.23 22.23
CA ARG A 4 -0.14 -0.34 22.74
C ARG A 4 -0.53 -1.79 23.05
N GLY A 5 0.44 -2.70 23.15
CA GLY A 5 0.23 -4.09 23.54
C GLY A 5 -0.15 -5.05 22.40
N ALA A 6 -0.30 -4.55 21.16
CA ALA A 6 -0.55 -5.41 20.01
C ALA A 6 0.72 -6.17 19.58
N MET A 7 0.52 -7.25 18.83
CA MET A 7 1.57 -8.10 18.26
C MET A 7 1.62 -7.91 16.73
N PRO A 8 2.24 -6.83 16.21
CA PRO A 8 2.25 -6.56 14.77
C PRO A 8 3.10 -7.59 14.04
N TYR A 9 2.57 -8.12 12.94
CA TYR A 9 3.31 -8.84 11.90
C TYR A 9 3.39 -7.92 10.69
N ALA A 10 4.53 -7.89 10.01
CA ALA A 10 4.75 -7.04 8.84
C ALA A 10 4.90 -7.90 7.58
N TYR A 11 4.08 -7.61 6.57
CA TYR A 11 4.13 -8.28 5.28
C TYR A 11 4.37 -7.22 4.21
N THR A 12 5.51 -7.30 3.55
CA THR A 12 5.90 -6.40 2.46
C THR A 12 5.72 -7.16 1.16
N ALA A 13 4.94 -6.62 0.21
CA ALA A 13 4.79 -7.23 -1.10
C ALA A 13 5.93 -6.76 -2.02
N ASP A 14 6.70 -7.69 -2.59
CA ASP A 14 7.50 -7.38 -3.77
C ASP A 14 6.58 -7.43 -4.99
N ILE A 15 6.23 -6.25 -5.49
CA ILE A 15 5.41 -6.04 -6.68
C ILE A 15 6.21 -5.41 -7.82
N GLY A 16 7.55 -5.46 -7.75
CA GLY A 16 8.44 -4.90 -8.76
C GLY A 16 8.31 -3.38 -8.88
N GLN A 17 8.25 -2.66 -7.76
CA GLN A 17 8.11 -1.21 -7.76
C GLN A 17 9.34 -0.55 -8.41
N PRO A 18 9.17 0.33 -9.42
CA PRO A 18 10.31 0.97 -10.09
C PRO A 18 11.02 2.02 -9.22
N ASP A 19 10.37 2.51 -8.17
CA ASP A 19 10.89 3.53 -7.26
C ASP A 19 11.43 2.98 -5.93
N GLU A 20 11.50 1.66 -5.76
CA GLU A 20 12.10 1.02 -4.60
C GLU A 20 13.37 0.26 -4.98
N THR A 21 14.49 0.66 -4.38
CA THR A 21 15.83 0.12 -4.67
C THR A 21 16.32 -0.86 -3.61
N ASP A 22 15.68 -0.92 -2.45
CA ASP A 22 16.13 -1.71 -1.30
C ASP A 22 14.94 -2.32 -0.52
N LEU A 23 14.18 -3.18 -1.22
CA LEU A 23 13.08 -3.95 -0.64
C LEU A 23 13.55 -4.86 0.50
N GLU A 24 14.76 -5.43 0.40
CA GLU A 24 15.31 -6.37 1.39
C GLU A 24 15.53 -5.71 2.76
N SER A 25 15.77 -4.39 2.81
CA SER A 25 15.87 -3.66 4.07
C SER A 25 14.54 -3.51 4.82
N ILE A 26 13.39 -3.64 4.15
CA ILE A 26 12.08 -3.30 4.74
C ILE A 26 11.71 -4.26 5.88
N PRO A 27 11.80 -5.60 5.74
CA PRO A 27 11.54 -6.51 6.86
C PRO A 27 12.44 -6.25 8.07
N GLN A 28 13.72 -5.94 7.83
CA GLN A 28 14.67 -5.63 8.91
C GLN A 28 14.26 -4.36 9.66
N ARG A 29 13.87 -3.29 8.96
CA ARG A 29 13.34 -2.07 9.58
C ARG A 29 12.05 -2.34 10.36
N ALA A 30 11.15 -3.17 9.84
CA ALA A 30 9.93 -3.55 10.55
C ALA A 30 10.23 -4.28 11.88
N LYS A 31 11.22 -5.18 11.89
CA LYS A 31 11.72 -5.82 13.12
C LYS A 31 12.30 -4.78 14.10
N THR A 32 13.06 -3.80 13.61
CA THR A 32 13.55 -2.68 14.45
C THR A 32 12.41 -1.87 15.08
N TYR A 33 11.28 -1.69 14.40
CA TYR A 33 10.08 -1.05 14.96
C TYR A 33 9.27 -1.96 15.91
N GLY A 34 9.69 -3.22 16.07
CA GLY A 34 9.09 -4.18 16.99
C GLY A 34 8.06 -5.12 16.36
N ALA A 35 8.10 -5.39 15.06
CA ALA A 35 7.31 -6.48 14.49
C ALA A 35 7.67 -7.85 15.14
N VAL A 36 6.66 -8.71 15.40
CA VAL A 36 6.88 -10.10 15.84
C VAL A 36 7.61 -10.83 14.73
N GLU A 37 7.00 -10.86 13.54
CA GLU A 37 7.61 -11.35 12.30
C GLU A 37 7.49 -10.32 11.19
N ALA A 38 8.44 -10.38 10.25
CA ALA A 38 8.47 -9.49 9.11
C ALA A 38 8.90 -10.30 7.88
N LYS A 39 8.09 -10.27 6.82
CA LYS A 39 8.33 -11.05 5.60
C LYS A 39 8.29 -10.16 4.36
N LEU A 40 9.12 -10.51 3.40
CA LEU A 40 8.99 -10.07 2.01
C LEU A 40 8.27 -11.18 1.24
N VAL A 41 7.16 -10.83 0.59
CA VAL A 41 6.28 -11.75 -0.13
C VAL A 41 6.40 -11.44 -1.61
N ASP A 42 7.01 -12.36 -2.37
CA ASP A 42 7.13 -12.19 -3.83
C ASP A 42 5.76 -12.31 -4.50
N CYS A 43 5.29 -11.20 -5.05
CA CYS A 43 3.99 -11.09 -5.73
C CYS A 43 4.17 -10.88 -7.25
N ARG A 44 5.40 -10.81 -7.76
CA ARG A 44 5.69 -10.36 -9.13
C ARG A 44 5.13 -11.31 -10.17
N GLU A 45 5.32 -12.62 -10.00
CA GLU A 45 4.85 -13.61 -10.96
C GLU A 45 3.33 -13.53 -11.13
N LEU A 46 2.58 -13.57 -10.02
CA LEU A 46 1.13 -13.48 -10.07
C LEU A 46 0.66 -12.14 -10.61
N LEU A 47 1.33 -11.03 -10.22
CA LEU A 47 1.00 -9.72 -10.76
C LEU A 47 1.19 -9.65 -12.27
N VAL A 48 2.27 -10.22 -12.80
CA VAL A 48 2.48 -10.31 -14.25
C VAL A 48 1.40 -11.19 -14.91
N GLN A 49 1.06 -12.32 -14.33
CA GLN A 49 0.00 -13.19 -14.88
C GLN A 49 -1.37 -12.48 -14.93
N GLU A 50 -1.76 -11.76 -13.88
CA GLU A 50 -3.01 -11.00 -13.85
C GLU A 50 -3.01 -9.84 -14.84
N GLY A 51 -1.88 -9.14 -15.01
CA GLY A 51 -1.77 -8.08 -16.01
C GLY A 51 -1.84 -8.59 -17.45
N LEU A 52 -1.21 -9.73 -17.74
CA LEU A 52 -1.34 -10.38 -19.06
C LEU A 52 -2.77 -10.84 -19.32
N THR A 53 -3.45 -11.37 -18.30
CA THR A 53 -4.86 -11.76 -18.39
C THR A 53 -5.74 -10.54 -18.69
N ALA A 54 -5.53 -9.42 -17.99
CA ALA A 54 -6.24 -8.17 -18.23
C ALA A 54 -6.02 -7.63 -19.65
N LEU A 55 -4.79 -7.76 -20.17
CA LEU A 55 -4.47 -7.41 -21.55
C LEU A 55 -5.22 -8.29 -22.56
N GLN A 56 -5.24 -9.61 -22.35
CA GLN A 56 -5.90 -10.56 -23.24
C GLN A 56 -7.41 -10.33 -23.34
N CYS A 57 -8.07 -9.95 -22.24
CA CYS A 57 -9.50 -9.68 -22.22
C CYS A 57 -9.87 -8.21 -22.43
N GLY A 58 -8.88 -7.32 -22.59
CA GLY A 58 -9.10 -5.88 -22.77
C GLY A 58 -9.83 -5.25 -21.59
N ALA A 59 -9.53 -5.66 -20.36
CA ALA A 59 -10.21 -5.21 -19.14
C ALA A 59 -9.83 -3.77 -18.72
N PHE A 60 -9.97 -2.81 -19.63
CA PHE A 60 -9.59 -1.41 -19.46
C PHE A 60 -10.77 -0.50 -19.81
N HIS A 61 -11.38 0.10 -18.79
CA HIS A 61 -12.61 0.88 -18.95
C HIS A 61 -12.39 2.39 -18.89
N ILE A 62 -11.26 2.86 -18.34
CA ILE A 62 -10.93 4.29 -18.26
C ILE A 62 -10.13 4.67 -19.50
N THR A 63 -10.74 5.49 -20.35
CA THR A 63 -10.11 6.00 -21.57
C THR A 63 -10.47 7.46 -21.82
N THR A 64 -9.60 8.17 -22.53
CA THR A 64 -9.88 9.53 -23.02
C THR A 64 -9.29 9.68 -24.41
N ALA A 65 -10.14 9.85 -25.43
CA ALA A 65 -9.74 9.95 -26.84
C ALA A 65 -8.78 8.83 -27.29
N GLY A 66 -9.05 7.59 -26.87
CA GLY A 66 -8.23 6.41 -27.20
C GLY A 66 -6.97 6.22 -26.35
N LYS A 67 -6.63 7.15 -25.45
CA LYS A 67 -5.59 6.94 -24.43
C LYS A 67 -6.18 6.15 -23.27
N THR A 68 -5.55 5.04 -22.92
CA THR A 68 -6.10 4.05 -21.98
C THR A 68 -5.31 4.02 -20.69
N TYR A 69 -6.02 4.00 -19.56
CA TYR A 69 -5.44 3.59 -18.28
C TYR A 69 -5.59 2.08 -18.11
N PHE A 70 -4.47 1.38 -17.94
CA PHE A 70 -4.41 -0.08 -17.95
C PHE A 70 -4.77 -0.74 -16.60
N ASN A 71 -5.51 -0.05 -15.72
CA ASN A 71 -5.95 -0.60 -14.43
C ASN A 71 -4.82 -1.18 -13.56
N THR A 72 -3.63 -0.59 -13.64
CA THR A 72 -2.41 -1.10 -12.97
C THR A 72 -2.55 -1.13 -11.44
N THR A 73 -3.18 -0.13 -10.82
CA THR A 73 -3.44 -0.10 -9.38
C THR A 73 -4.47 -1.16 -8.96
N PRO A 74 -5.68 -1.25 -9.56
CA PRO A 74 -6.62 -2.34 -9.28
C PRO A 74 -6.01 -3.74 -9.35
N LEU A 75 -5.19 -4.03 -10.37
CA LEU A 75 -4.50 -5.31 -10.53
C LEU A 75 -3.53 -5.57 -9.36
N GLY A 76 -2.72 -4.56 -9.00
CA GLY A 76 -1.86 -4.64 -7.83
C GLY A 76 -2.63 -4.93 -6.54
N ARG A 77 -3.85 -4.38 -6.38
CA ARG A 77 -4.68 -4.60 -5.17
C ARG A 77 -5.31 -5.98 -5.13
N ALA A 78 -5.70 -6.54 -6.27
CA ALA A 78 -6.19 -7.91 -6.36
C ALA A 78 -5.13 -8.92 -5.88
N VAL A 79 -3.89 -8.75 -6.35
CA VAL A 79 -2.77 -9.61 -5.98
C VAL A 79 -2.36 -9.42 -4.53
N THR A 80 -2.06 -8.19 -4.11
CA THR A 80 -1.60 -7.93 -2.74
C THR A 80 -2.67 -8.22 -1.69
N GLY A 81 -3.93 -7.83 -1.93
CA GLY A 81 -5.04 -8.07 -1.02
C GLY A 81 -5.34 -9.56 -0.80
N THR A 82 -5.01 -10.42 -1.76
CA THR A 82 -5.18 -11.87 -1.61
C THR A 82 -3.93 -12.54 -1.06
N LEU A 83 -2.75 -12.29 -1.63
CA LEU A 83 -1.50 -12.96 -1.22
C LEU A 83 -1.06 -12.58 0.18
N LEU A 84 -1.08 -11.29 0.54
CA LEU A 84 -0.67 -10.88 1.88
C LEU A 84 -1.60 -11.45 2.95
N VAL A 85 -2.91 -11.51 2.68
CA VAL A 85 -3.87 -12.11 3.62
C VAL A 85 -3.71 -13.64 3.72
N ARG A 86 -3.32 -14.32 2.64
CA ARG A 86 -2.97 -15.75 2.69
C ARG A 86 -1.72 -15.99 3.53
N GLU A 87 -0.70 -15.14 3.40
CA GLU A 87 0.52 -15.20 4.22
C GLU A 87 0.22 -14.90 5.70
N MET A 88 -0.61 -13.89 5.98
CA MET A 88 -1.12 -13.62 7.32
C MET A 88 -1.81 -14.85 7.92
N LYS A 89 -2.71 -15.48 7.16
CA LYS A 89 -3.43 -16.67 7.59
C LYS A 89 -2.49 -17.86 7.86
N HIS A 90 -1.47 -18.06 7.02
CA HIS A 90 -0.45 -19.09 7.23
C HIS A 90 0.25 -18.93 8.59
N ASP A 91 0.47 -17.69 9.03
CA ASP A 91 1.09 -17.38 10.32
C ASP A 91 0.08 -17.30 11.48
N GLY A 92 -1.20 -17.65 11.25
CA GLY A 92 -2.25 -17.56 12.27
C GLY A 92 -2.70 -16.14 12.59
N VAL A 93 -2.48 -15.18 11.68
CA VAL A 93 -2.87 -13.77 11.84
C VAL A 93 -4.21 -13.51 11.13
N ASP A 94 -5.27 -13.36 11.93
CA ASP A 94 -6.64 -13.11 11.43
C ASP A 94 -7.07 -11.62 11.54
N ILE A 95 -6.17 -10.70 11.88
CA ILE A 95 -6.48 -9.26 11.98
C ILE A 95 -5.54 -8.47 11.09
N TRP A 96 -6.09 -7.73 10.13
CA TRP A 96 -5.35 -6.79 9.30
C TRP A 96 -5.54 -5.34 9.76
N GLY A 97 -4.45 -4.71 10.21
CA GLY A 97 -4.39 -3.27 10.41
C GLY A 97 -4.27 -2.52 9.10
N ASP A 98 -5.37 -2.35 8.36
CA ASP A 98 -5.39 -1.73 7.03
C ASP A 98 -5.59 -0.20 7.12
N GLY A 99 -4.54 0.54 6.77
CA GLY A 99 -4.52 2.00 6.75
C GLY A 99 -5.17 2.68 5.54
N SER A 100 -5.74 1.93 4.58
CA SER A 100 -6.44 2.52 3.44
C SER A 100 -7.53 3.51 3.88
N THR A 101 -7.56 4.67 3.21
CA THR A 101 -8.36 5.83 3.64
C THR A 101 -9.84 5.64 3.34
N PHE A 102 -10.71 6.27 4.13
CA PHE A 102 -12.17 6.13 3.99
C PHE A 102 -12.76 6.70 2.69
N LYS A 103 -12.02 7.54 1.97
CA LYS A 103 -12.47 8.19 0.72
C LYS A 103 -11.90 7.54 -0.54
N GLY A 104 -10.93 6.64 -0.41
CA GLY A 104 -10.25 6.02 -1.54
C GLY A 104 -10.90 4.71 -1.97
N ASN A 105 -10.57 4.23 -3.17
CA ASN A 105 -11.08 2.95 -3.68
C ASN A 105 -10.48 1.72 -2.95
N ASP A 106 -9.27 1.87 -2.42
CA ASP A 106 -8.50 0.74 -1.89
C ASP A 106 -9.10 0.14 -0.62
N ILE A 107 -9.89 0.91 0.16
CA ILE A 107 -10.62 0.39 1.31
C ILE A 107 -11.59 -0.73 0.93
N GLU A 108 -12.34 -0.56 -0.17
CA GLU A 108 -13.30 -1.56 -0.63
C GLU A 108 -12.61 -2.73 -1.33
N ARG A 109 -11.56 -2.46 -2.12
CA ARG A 109 -10.78 -3.50 -2.80
C ARG A 109 -10.17 -4.45 -1.79
N PHE A 110 -9.43 -3.92 -0.82
CA PHE A 110 -8.77 -4.72 0.20
C PHE A 110 -9.75 -5.41 1.14
N TYR A 111 -10.86 -4.76 1.50
CA TYR A 111 -11.94 -5.41 2.25
C TYR A 111 -12.45 -6.66 1.53
N ARG A 112 -12.76 -6.54 0.23
CA ARG A 112 -13.30 -7.66 -0.55
C ARG A 112 -12.28 -8.78 -0.76
N TYR A 113 -11.08 -8.46 -1.24
CA TYR A 113 -10.04 -9.46 -1.49
C TYR A 113 -9.58 -10.14 -0.20
N GLY A 114 -9.47 -9.39 0.90
CA GLY A 114 -9.09 -9.93 2.19
C GLY A 114 -10.09 -10.95 2.71
N LEU A 115 -11.40 -10.63 2.69
CA LEU A 115 -12.44 -11.57 3.11
C LEU A 115 -12.58 -12.78 2.19
N LEU A 116 -12.31 -12.63 0.89
CA LEU A 116 -12.24 -13.77 -0.04
C LEU A 116 -11.05 -14.69 0.25
N ALA A 117 -9.90 -14.12 0.64
CA ALA A 117 -8.70 -14.89 0.96
C ALA A 117 -8.76 -15.54 2.36
N ASN A 118 -9.39 -14.87 3.32
CA ASN A 118 -9.61 -15.38 4.67
C ASN A 118 -11.00 -14.96 5.18
N PRO A 119 -12.00 -15.86 5.25
CA PRO A 119 -13.34 -15.52 5.70
C PRO A 119 -13.41 -15.14 7.19
N ASN A 120 -12.39 -15.47 7.98
CA ASN A 120 -12.28 -15.08 9.39
C ASN A 120 -11.54 -13.74 9.59
N LEU A 121 -11.09 -13.11 8.50
CA LEU A 121 -10.33 -11.87 8.58
C LEU A 121 -11.16 -10.76 9.23
N ARG A 122 -10.59 -10.13 10.24
CA ARG A 122 -11.07 -8.86 10.79
C ARG A 122 -10.14 -7.74 10.36
N ILE A 123 -10.70 -6.56 10.12
CA ILE A 123 -9.93 -5.41 9.66
C ILE A 123 -9.98 -4.33 10.73
N TYR A 124 -8.82 -4.00 11.29
CA TYR A 124 -8.64 -2.85 12.17
C TYR A 124 -8.32 -1.62 11.32
N LYS A 125 -9.11 -0.55 11.48
CA LYS A 125 -8.90 0.74 10.82
C LYS A 125 -8.31 1.74 11.82
N PRO A 126 -7.01 2.07 11.75
CA PRO A 126 -6.38 2.95 12.73
C PRO A 126 -7.03 4.34 12.83
N TRP A 127 -7.54 4.87 11.71
CA TRP A 127 -8.21 6.18 11.69
C TRP A 127 -9.62 6.19 12.31
N LEU A 128 -10.15 5.04 12.74
CA LEU A 128 -11.33 4.95 13.61
C LEU A 128 -10.98 4.96 15.10
N ASP A 129 -9.70 4.76 15.45
CA ASP A 129 -9.22 4.72 16.81
C ASP A 129 -8.85 6.14 17.27
N VAL A 130 -9.61 6.67 18.22
CA VAL A 130 -9.45 8.05 18.73
C VAL A 130 -8.06 8.27 19.33
N ASP A 131 -7.47 7.26 19.99
CA ASP A 131 -6.14 7.38 20.57
C ASP A 131 -5.08 7.44 19.47
N PHE A 132 -5.23 6.64 18.41
CA PHE A 132 -4.36 6.71 17.24
C PHE A 132 -4.45 8.08 16.55
N VAL A 133 -5.66 8.58 16.29
CA VAL A 133 -5.86 9.87 15.61
C VAL A 133 -5.28 11.02 16.43
N ARG A 134 -5.45 11.00 17.76
CA ARG A 134 -4.91 12.03 18.65
C ARG A 134 -3.38 12.08 18.64
N GLU A 135 -2.72 10.94 18.51
CA GLU A 135 -1.26 10.83 18.63
C GLU A 135 -0.52 10.83 17.29
N MET A 136 -1.17 10.33 16.23
CA MET A 136 -0.57 10.00 14.93
C MET A 136 -1.42 10.53 13.76
N GLY A 137 -2.25 11.58 13.99
CA GLY A 137 -3.22 12.07 13.02
C GLY A 137 -2.63 12.70 11.75
N GLY A 138 -1.36 13.10 11.76
CA GLY A 138 -0.66 13.71 10.64
C GLY A 138 0.78 13.22 10.47
N ARG A 139 1.39 13.60 9.34
CA ARG A 139 2.78 13.23 9.01
C ARG A 139 3.80 13.83 9.98
N ALA A 140 3.53 15.04 10.47
CA ALA A 140 4.42 15.73 11.41
C ALA A 140 4.48 14.98 12.74
N GLU A 141 3.33 14.58 13.27
CA GLU A 141 3.20 13.82 14.51
C GLU A 141 3.86 12.44 14.38
N MET A 142 3.61 11.73 13.27
CA MET A 142 4.26 10.44 12.98
C MET A 142 5.79 10.56 12.89
N SER A 143 6.29 11.62 12.26
CA SER A 143 7.74 11.87 12.15
C SER A 143 8.35 12.16 13.53
N ALA A 144 7.72 13.04 14.32
CA ALA A 144 8.16 13.36 15.68
C ALA A 144 8.16 12.12 16.59
N PHE A 145 7.17 11.24 16.46
CA PHE A 145 7.12 9.97 17.18
C PHE A 145 8.34 9.09 16.84
N LEU A 146 8.66 8.90 15.56
CA LEU A 146 9.83 8.10 15.16
C LEU A 146 11.15 8.70 15.63
N THR A 147 11.31 10.03 15.51
CA THR A 147 12.49 10.75 16.01
C THR A 147 12.66 10.60 17.52
N ALA A 148 11.59 10.81 18.30
CA ALA A 148 11.62 10.66 19.76
C ALA A 148 12.01 9.25 20.20
N LYS A 149 11.63 8.23 19.43
CA LYS A 149 11.97 6.82 19.67
C LYS A 149 13.31 6.39 19.07
N LYS A 150 14.03 7.30 18.40
CA LYS A 150 15.29 7.02 17.70
C LYS A 150 15.15 5.87 16.69
N LEU A 151 13.96 5.76 16.08
CA LEU A 151 13.68 4.75 15.07
C LEU A 151 14.05 5.31 13.69
N PRO A 152 14.57 4.47 12.78
CA PRO A 152 14.89 4.93 11.43
C PRO A 152 13.66 5.56 10.78
N TYR A 153 13.83 6.72 10.17
CA TYR A 153 12.81 7.37 9.36
C TYR A 153 13.53 8.09 8.23
N ARG A 154 13.11 7.83 7.00
CA ARG A 154 13.60 8.56 5.83
C ARG A 154 12.49 9.48 5.39
N ASP A 155 12.61 10.76 5.73
CA ASP A 155 11.66 11.73 5.21
C ASP A 155 11.85 11.85 3.71
N SER A 156 10.78 11.61 2.96
CA SER A 156 10.83 11.82 1.52
C SER A 156 10.70 13.31 1.24
N ALA A 157 11.45 13.83 0.28
CA ALA A 157 11.28 15.19 -0.18
C ALA A 157 9.79 15.42 -0.54
N GLN A 158 9.23 16.55 -0.11
CA GLN A 158 7.83 16.85 -0.33
C GLN A 158 7.55 16.93 -1.84
N LYS A 159 6.85 15.92 -2.39
CA LYS A 159 6.44 15.89 -3.80
C LYS A 159 5.16 16.72 -4.01
N ALA A 160 5.00 17.30 -5.20
CA ALA A 160 3.80 18.03 -5.61
C ALA A 160 2.58 17.13 -5.92
N TYR A 161 2.77 15.80 -5.87
CA TYR A 161 1.76 14.77 -6.10
C TYR A 161 2.01 13.56 -5.17
N SER A 162 1.07 12.62 -5.15
CA SER A 162 1.18 11.28 -4.58
C SER A 162 1.50 10.28 -5.71
N THR A 163 2.24 9.21 -5.42
CA THR A 163 2.57 8.16 -6.39
C THR A 163 2.24 6.79 -5.79
N ASP A 164 1.62 5.94 -6.59
CA ASP A 164 1.50 4.50 -6.37
C ASP A 164 2.04 3.77 -7.60
N ALA A 165 2.87 2.76 -7.40
CA ALA A 165 3.55 2.08 -8.50
C ALA A 165 3.72 0.58 -8.25
N ASN A 166 3.76 -0.17 -9.34
CA ASN A 166 4.11 -1.58 -9.41
C ASN A 166 4.72 -1.90 -10.79
N ILE A 167 5.08 -3.16 -11.04
CA ILE A 167 5.74 -3.60 -12.28
C ILE A 167 4.98 -3.23 -13.57
N TRP A 168 3.65 -3.06 -13.51
CA TRP A 168 2.84 -2.69 -14.67
C TRP A 168 2.73 -1.20 -14.93
N GLY A 169 3.01 -0.37 -13.93
CA GLY A 169 2.99 1.08 -14.11
C GLY A 169 2.86 1.86 -12.82
N ALA A 170 2.87 3.17 -12.99
CA ALA A 170 2.74 4.15 -11.91
C ALA A 170 1.53 5.04 -12.14
N THR A 171 0.89 5.45 -11.05
CA THR A 171 -0.18 6.45 -11.03
C THR A 171 0.28 7.65 -10.21
N HIS A 172 -0.10 8.85 -10.66
CA HIS A 172 0.24 10.11 -10.00
C HIS A 172 -1.04 10.93 -9.80
N GLU A 173 -1.31 11.33 -8.57
CA GLU A 173 -2.58 11.97 -8.20
C GLU A 173 -2.43 12.90 -6.98
N ALA A 174 -3.53 13.54 -6.58
CA ALA A 174 -3.66 14.42 -5.41
C ALA A 174 -2.78 15.68 -5.44
N LYS A 175 -2.93 16.52 -4.40
CA LYS A 175 -2.16 17.77 -4.22
C LYS A 175 -2.32 18.68 -5.43
N SER A 176 -1.24 19.13 -6.08
CA SER A 176 -1.31 20.03 -7.22
C SER A 176 -2.06 19.44 -8.42
N LEU A 177 -2.13 18.11 -8.54
CA LEU A 177 -2.89 17.42 -9.60
C LEU A 177 -4.41 17.37 -9.34
N GLU A 178 -4.89 17.87 -8.20
CA GLU A 178 -6.34 18.04 -7.97
C GLU A 178 -6.91 19.19 -8.81
N GLU A 179 -6.09 20.19 -9.13
CA GLU A 179 -6.46 21.31 -9.96
C GLU A 179 -6.36 20.95 -11.44
N LEU A 180 -7.49 20.96 -12.16
CA LEU A 180 -7.54 20.58 -13.58
C LEU A 180 -6.74 21.51 -14.50
N SER A 181 -6.39 22.71 -14.04
CA SER A 181 -5.49 23.62 -14.75
C SER A 181 -4.01 23.24 -14.63
N THR A 182 -3.64 22.36 -13.70
CA THR A 182 -2.27 21.90 -13.53
C THR A 182 -1.91 20.88 -14.61
N SER A 183 -0.82 21.16 -15.34
CA SER A 183 -0.33 20.26 -16.38
C SER A 183 0.30 18.99 -15.81
N MET A 184 0.14 17.86 -16.49
CA MET A 184 0.85 16.60 -16.19
C MET A 184 2.38 16.74 -16.21
N HIS A 185 2.93 17.80 -16.81
CA HIS A 185 4.37 18.06 -16.87
C HIS A 185 5.02 18.41 -15.52
N ILE A 186 4.24 18.61 -14.45
CA ILE A 186 4.80 18.70 -13.09
C ILE A 186 5.31 17.36 -12.57
N VAL A 187 4.91 16.25 -13.19
CA VAL A 187 5.30 14.90 -12.80
C VAL A 187 6.71 14.60 -13.33
N ALA A 188 7.63 14.31 -12.42
CA ALA A 188 8.88 13.63 -12.72
C ALA A 188 8.61 12.11 -12.79
N PRO A 189 8.74 11.48 -13.98
CA PRO A 189 8.54 10.05 -14.15
C PRO A 189 9.58 9.25 -13.34
N ILE A 190 9.18 8.06 -12.93
CA ILE A 190 10.04 7.06 -12.27
C ILE A 190 10.36 5.92 -13.23
#